data_AF-A0AAD1NJX5-F1
#
_entry.id   AF-A0AAD1NJX5-F1
#
_cell.length_a   1.000
_cell.length_b   1.000
_cell.length_c   1.000
_cell.angle_alpha   90.00
_cell.angle_beta   90.00
_cell.angle_gamma   90.00
#
_symmetry.space_group_name_H-M   'P 1'
#
loop_
_entity.id
_entity.type
_entity.pdbx_description
1 polymer ?
#
loop_
_entity_poly.entity_id
_entity_poly.type
_entity_poly.pdbx_seq_one_letter_code
_entity_poly.pdbx_strand_id
1 'polypeptide(L)'
;MMSEKLKTIKELADELGVSKQGVRYHMKSIPQEELKKNNKGIVVLNIEQQNFIKRKAKSDTAVSGKSDTVVSGKSDTAVSGKSDTVVSGKSDTAVSGKSDTVVSGKSDTAVSGKPDTAVRYKQEISFLEEKNLLKDNQIDYLKQQIKNYENQANNLIEVQKQTQNLLDQQQRLALQDKKVLEEYKSEINELKALKMPQEDMKDGSSIRGEAQEEIERLKAQLKLSEEERNKAKEKEPVKTESKKWWQLWK
;
A
#
# COMPACT_ATOMS: atom_id res chain seq x y z
N MET A 1 -8.33 3.57 -7.00
CA MET A 1 -9.20 4.24 -6.00
C MET A 1 -9.52 3.24 -4.89
N MET A 2 -8.72 3.20 -3.82
CA MET A 2 -9.13 2.44 -2.63
C MET A 2 -10.17 3.29 -1.89
N SER A 3 -11.42 2.85 -1.87
CA SER A 3 -12.46 3.52 -1.09
C SER A 3 -12.06 3.50 0.38
N GLU A 4 -11.73 4.67 0.94
CA GLU A 4 -11.45 4.84 2.36
C GLU A 4 -12.68 4.37 3.15
N LYS A 5 -12.62 3.17 3.74
CA LYS A 5 -13.70 2.64 4.58
C LYS A 5 -13.70 3.36 5.93
N LEU A 6 -14.40 4.48 5.98
CA LEU A 6 -14.59 5.29 7.18
C LEU A 6 -15.61 4.62 8.11
N LYS A 7 -15.35 4.63 9.42
CA LYS A 7 -16.29 4.13 10.45
C LYS A 7 -16.53 5.17 11.53
N THR A 8 -17.74 5.19 12.06
CA THR A 8 -18.06 6.00 13.25
C THR A 8 -17.54 5.34 14.53
N ILE A 9 -17.41 6.15 15.59
CA ILE A 9 -17.08 5.68 16.94
C ILE A 9 -18.04 4.56 17.40
N LYS A 10 -19.32 4.68 17.04
CA LYS A 10 -20.35 3.68 17.39
C LYS A 10 -20.06 2.35 16.71
N GLU A 11 -19.88 2.34 15.40
CA GLU A 11 -19.61 1.11 14.65
C GLU A 11 -18.32 0.42 15.09
N LEU A 12 -17.29 1.21 15.41
CA LEU A 12 -16.02 0.68 15.91
C LEU A 12 -16.17 0.09 17.32
N ALA A 13 -16.97 0.72 18.18
CA ALA A 13 -17.27 0.21 19.52
C ALA A 13 -18.04 -1.12 19.45
N ASP A 14 -19.05 -1.18 18.58
CA ASP A 14 -19.88 -2.39 18.37
C ASP A 14 -19.03 -3.55 17.78
N GLU A 15 -18.08 -3.27 16.88
CA GLU A 15 -17.14 -4.29 16.34
C GLU A 15 -16.17 -4.82 17.41
N LEU A 16 -15.68 -3.94 18.29
CA LEU A 16 -14.69 -4.28 19.31
C LEU A 16 -15.31 -4.84 20.59
N GLY A 17 -16.63 -4.79 20.75
CA GLY A 17 -17.31 -5.18 21.98
C GLY A 17 -16.97 -4.28 23.18
N VAL A 18 -16.56 -3.03 22.93
CA VAL A 18 -16.17 -2.06 23.97
C VAL A 18 -17.14 -0.89 24.01
N SER A 19 -17.14 -0.13 25.11
CA SER A 19 -18.00 1.05 25.20
C SER A 19 -17.54 2.16 24.24
N LYS A 20 -18.48 2.98 23.75
CA LYS A 20 -18.17 4.19 22.96
C LYS A 20 -17.19 5.11 23.67
N GLN A 21 -17.24 5.12 25.01
CA GLN A 21 -16.33 5.90 25.83
C GLN A 21 -14.91 5.32 25.85
N GLY A 22 -14.75 4.00 25.84
CA GLY A 22 -13.45 3.34 25.67
C GLY A 22 -12.79 3.70 24.34
N VAL A 23 -13.56 3.69 23.25
CA VAL A 23 -13.09 4.16 21.93
C VAL A 23 -12.66 5.63 21.99
N ARG A 24 -13.47 6.51 22.62
CA ARG A 24 -13.13 7.94 22.78
C ARG A 24 -11.90 8.17 23.64
N TYR A 25 -11.67 7.34 24.66
CA TYR A 25 -10.49 7.44 25.52
C TYR A 25 -9.22 7.20 24.72
N HIS A 26 -9.18 6.15 23.90
CA HIS A 26 -8.04 5.89 23.01
C HIS A 26 -7.92 6.93 21.88
N MET A 27 -9.04 7.46 21.41
CA MET A 27 -9.06 8.55 20.43
C MET A 27 -8.31 9.80 20.91
N LYS A 28 -8.34 10.12 22.21
CA LYS A 28 -7.64 11.30 22.75
C LYS A 28 -6.12 11.25 22.51
N SER A 29 -5.57 10.05 22.32
CA SER A 29 -4.15 9.86 22.01
C SER A 29 -3.82 9.98 20.51
N ILE A 30 -4.82 10.24 19.67
CA ILE A 30 -4.66 10.52 18.23
C ILE A 30 -4.69 12.04 18.03
N PRO A 31 -3.81 12.62 17.19
CA PRO A 31 -3.88 14.04 16.83
C PRO A 31 -5.27 14.39 16.28
N GLN A 32 -5.91 15.39 16.87
CA GLN A 32 -7.30 15.76 16.55
C GLN A 32 -7.41 16.57 15.24
N GLU A 33 -6.28 17.01 14.67
CA GLU A 33 -6.20 17.87 13.49
C GLU A 33 -6.64 17.15 12.19
N GLU A 34 -6.71 15.82 12.20
CA GLU A 34 -7.05 15.00 11.03
C GLU A 34 -8.42 14.30 11.12
N LEU A 35 -9.28 14.72 12.06
CA LEU A 35 -10.59 14.10 12.23
C LEU A 35 -11.57 14.57 11.15
N LYS A 36 -11.85 13.68 10.19
CA LYS A 36 -12.91 13.87 9.21
C LYS A 36 -14.28 13.78 9.88
N LYS A 37 -15.22 14.64 9.45
CA LYS A 37 -16.64 14.57 9.83
C LYS A 37 -17.46 14.22 8.60
N ASN A 38 -18.51 13.42 8.79
CA ASN A 38 -19.46 13.14 7.71
C ASN A 38 -20.46 14.30 7.55
N ASN A 39 -21.32 14.21 6.53
CA ASN A 39 -22.37 15.20 6.22
C ASN A 39 -23.39 15.42 7.35
N LYS A 40 -23.36 14.59 8.40
CA LYS A 40 -24.20 14.68 9.60
C LYS A 40 -23.44 15.24 10.81
N GLY A 41 -22.22 15.75 10.62
CA GLY A 41 -21.38 16.31 11.68
C GLY A 41 -20.75 15.28 12.63
N ILE A 42 -20.88 13.99 12.34
CA ILE A 42 -20.36 12.90 13.18
C ILE A 42 -18.89 12.65 12.80
N VAL A 43 -18.03 12.54 13.81
CA VAL A 43 -16.62 12.16 13.65
C VAL A 43 -16.51 10.74 13.09
N VAL A 44 -15.79 10.62 11.98
CA VAL A 44 -15.51 9.36 11.30
C VAL A 44 -14.01 9.09 11.31
N LEU A 45 -13.67 7.81 11.43
CA LEU A 45 -12.31 7.32 11.62
C LEU A 45 -11.80 6.67 10.34
N ASN A 46 -10.60 7.04 9.93
CA ASN A 46 -9.89 6.37 8.85
C ASN A 46 -9.38 4.99 9.29
N ILE A 47 -8.87 4.19 8.35
CA ILE A 47 -8.43 2.83 8.64
C ILE A 47 -7.24 2.79 9.63
N GLU A 48 -6.38 3.80 9.62
CA GLU A 48 -5.20 3.88 10.50
C GLU A 48 -5.60 4.16 11.95
N GLN A 49 -6.50 5.13 12.15
CA GLN A 49 -7.11 5.46 13.44
C GLN A 49 -7.89 4.26 14.00
N GLN A 50 -8.65 3.56 13.16
CA GLN A 50 -9.35 2.32 13.55
C GLN A 50 -8.37 1.25 14.04
N ASN A 51 -7.27 1.00 13.30
CA ASN A 51 -6.27 0.00 13.66
C ASN A 51 -5.52 0.36 14.95
N PHE A 52 -5.19 1.64 15.14
CA PHE A 52 -4.59 2.14 16.36
C PHE A 52 -5.48 1.87 17.59
N ILE A 53 -6.75 2.25 17.50
CA ILE A 53 -7.72 2.03 18.59
C ILE A 53 -7.92 0.53 18.83
N LYS A 54 -8.01 -0.29 17.78
CA LYS A 54 -8.16 -1.75 17.89
C LYS A 54 -6.98 -2.41 18.60
N ARG A 55 -5.76 -1.92 18.40
CA ARG A 55 -4.58 -2.42 19.15
C ARG A 55 -4.65 -2.04 20.63
N LYS A 56 -5.01 -0.79 20.93
CA LYS A 56 -5.04 -0.31 22.32
C LYS A 56 -6.19 -0.88 23.15
N ALA A 57 -7.37 -1.02 22.54
CA ALA A 57 -8.49 -1.71 23.17
C ALA A 57 -8.15 -3.18 23.51
N LYS A 58 -7.38 -3.87 22.66
CA LYS A 58 -6.93 -5.25 22.91
C LYS A 58 -5.87 -5.36 24.00
N SER A 59 -4.95 -4.41 24.10
CA SER A 59 -3.94 -4.40 25.16
C SER A 59 -4.56 -4.21 26.55
N ASP A 60 -5.58 -3.36 26.65
CA ASP A 60 -6.23 -3.07 27.92
C ASP A 60 -7.06 -4.26 28.43
N THR A 61 -7.70 -5.00 27.53
CA THR A 61 -8.40 -6.26 27.88
C THR A 61 -7.44 -7.36 28.33
N ALA A 62 -6.22 -7.41 27.79
CA ALA A 62 -5.22 -8.40 28.18
C ALA A 62 -4.57 -8.09 29.55
N VAL A 63 -4.46 -6.81 29.92
CA VAL A 63 -3.91 -6.36 31.21
C VAL A 63 -4.96 -6.38 32.34
N SER A 64 -6.25 -6.27 32.01
CA SER A 64 -7.35 -6.25 32.99
C SER A 64 -7.87 -7.63 33.43
N GLY A 65 -7.33 -8.75 32.91
CA GLY A 65 -7.82 -10.10 33.21
C GLY A 65 -7.61 -10.62 34.64
N LYS A 66 -7.27 -9.78 35.62
CA LYS A 66 -7.16 -10.16 37.04
C LYS A 66 -7.23 -8.94 37.98
N SER A 67 -8.40 -8.34 38.10
CA SER A 67 -8.78 -7.64 39.33
C SER A 67 -10.30 -7.46 39.37
N ASP A 68 -10.98 -8.52 39.79
CA ASP A 68 -12.31 -8.35 40.37
C ASP A 68 -12.16 -7.68 41.74
N THR A 69 -12.16 -6.35 41.73
CA THR A 69 -12.71 -5.58 42.84
C THR A 69 -14.23 -5.61 42.72
N VAL A 70 -14.88 -6.51 43.45
CA VAL A 70 -16.29 -6.38 43.82
C VAL A 70 -16.34 -6.03 45.31
N VAL A 71 -16.52 -4.75 45.59
CA VAL A 71 -17.03 -4.28 46.87
C VAL A 71 -18.55 -4.22 46.77
N SER A 72 -19.21 -4.82 47.77
CA SER A 72 -20.50 -4.45 48.39
C SER A 72 -21.52 -5.59 48.47
N GLY A 73 -21.81 -5.99 49.73
CA GLY A 73 -22.85 -6.92 50.10
C GLY A 73 -22.93 -7.03 51.63
N LYS A 74 -23.72 -6.15 52.25
CA LYS A 74 -24.11 -6.16 53.67
C LYS A 74 -24.63 -7.53 54.12
N SER A 75 -24.20 -8.01 55.29
CA SER A 75 -25.07 -8.49 56.38
C SER A 75 -24.25 -8.80 57.64
N ASP A 76 -24.69 -8.22 58.75
CA ASP A 76 -24.25 -8.49 60.11
C ASP A 76 -24.63 -9.92 60.57
N THR A 77 -23.84 -10.53 61.46
CA THR A 77 -24.24 -11.11 62.78
C THR A 77 -23.09 -11.95 63.35
N ALA A 78 -22.89 -11.82 64.66
CA ALA A 78 -21.75 -12.29 65.45
C ALA A 78 -21.83 -13.76 65.94
N VAL A 79 -20.77 -14.14 66.70
CA VAL A 79 -20.73 -15.10 67.84
C VAL A 79 -20.01 -16.45 67.62
N SER A 80 -18.79 -16.50 68.18
CA SER A 80 -18.25 -17.48 69.16
C SER A 80 -18.53 -18.99 69.04
N GLY A 81 -17.43 -19.76 69.13
CA GLY A 81 -17.43 -21.13 69.64
C GLY A 81 -16.00 -21.62 69.93
N LYS A 82 -15.50 -21.36 71.14
CA LYS A 82 -14.36 -22.07 71.76
C LYS A 82 -14.83 -23.41 72.28
N SER A 83 -14.00 -24.45 72.14
CA SER A 83 -13.86 -25.49 73.16
C SER A 83 -12.61 -26.34 72.92
N ASP A 84 -11.62 -26.16 73.79
CA ASP A 84 -10.61 -27.16 74.13
C ASP A 84 -11.25 -28.21 75.05
N THR A 85 -10.96 -29.50 74.84
CA THR A 85 -10.96 -30.50 75.93
C THR A 85 -9.96 -31.62 75.63
N VAL A 86 -8.95 -31.67 76.49
CA VAL A 86 -8.00 -32.77 76.71
C VAL A 86 -8.72 -33.99 77.27
N VAL A 87 -8.49 -35.17 76.71
CA VAL A 87 -8.65 -36.44 77.45
C VAL A 87 -7.47 -37.36 77.16
N SER A 88 -6.74 -37.61 78.24
CA SER A 88 -5.64 -38.54 78.43
C SER A 88 -6.07 -40.01 78.39
N GLY A 89 -5.23 -40.88 77.83
CA GLY A 89 -5.30 -42.32 78.01
C GLY A 89 -3.93 -42.96 77.75
N LYS A 90 -3.18 -43.22 78.84
CA LYS A 90 -1.92 -43.98 78.88
C LYS A 90 -2.18 -45.48 78.70
N SER A 91 -1.31 -46.15 77.94
CA SER A 91 -0.80 -47.47 78.27
C SER A 91 0.56 -47.71 77.58
N ASP A 92 1.61 -47.76 78.39
CA ASP A 92 2.95 -48.23 77.99
C ASP A 92 3.00 -49.77 78.06
N THR A 93 3.53 -50.47 77.05
CA THR A 93 4.38 -51.66 77.28
C THR A 93 5.18 -52.11 76.03
N ALA A 94 6.49 -52.29 76.25
CA ALA A 94 7.43 -53.26 75.68
C ALA A 94 8.04 -53.09 74.25
N VAL A 95 9.38 -53.03 74.29
CA VAL A 95 10.41 -53.08 73.23
C VAL A 95 10.70 -54.53 72.78
N SER A 96 10.95 -54.76 71.47
CA SER A 96 11.83 -55.81 70.88
C SER A 96 11.53 -55.98 69.37
N GLY A 97 12.43 -55.90 68.39
CA GLY A 97 13.88 -55.78 68.36
C GLY A 97 14.43 -55.61 66.91
N LYS A 98 15.69 -55.14 66.82
CA LYS A 98 16.78 -55.29 65.80
C LYS A 98 16.38 -55.47 64.31
N SER A 99 16.93 -54.71 63.35
CA SER A 99 18.36 -54.54 63.08
C SER A 99 18.74 -53.27 62.28
N ASP A 100 19.98 -52.82 62.49
CA ASP A 100 20.68 -51.68 61.90
C ASP A 100 21.02 -51.79 60.39
N THR A 101 20.98 -50.65 59.69
CA THR A 101 22.04 -50.26 58.74
C THR A 101 22.28 -48.75 58.82
N VAL A 102 23.50 -48.39 59.24
CA VAL A 102 24.08 -47.05 59.20
C VAL A 102 24.65 -46.81 57.81
N VAL A 103 24.25 -45.75 57.09
CA VAL A 103 25.19 -44.94 56.29
C VAL A 103 24.76 -43.47 56.29
N SER A 104 25.72 -42.66 56.72
CA SER A 104 25.77 -41.22 56.83
C SER A 104 25.79 -40.45 55.50
N GLY A 105 25.13 -39.29 55.49
CA GLY A 105 25.77 -38.01 55.12
C GLY A 105 25.84 -37.59 53.63
N LYS A 106 25.23 -36.41 53.37
CA LYS A 106 25.51 -35.44 52.27
C LYS A 106 25.26 -35.96 50.85
N SER A 107 24.33 -35.42 50.07
CA SER A 107 24.39 -34.04 49.58
C SER A 107 23.12 -33.71 48.76
N ASP A 108 22.79 -32.42 48.80
CA ASP A 108 22.02 -31.63 47.86
C ASP A 108 20.55 -31.98 47.62
N THR A 109 19.72 -31.22 48.35
CA THR A 109 18.39 -30.80 47.93
C THR A 109 18.44 -30.40 46.45
N ALA A 110 17.93 -31.27 45.58
CA ALA A 110 17.51 -30.87 44.26
C ALA A 110 16.38 -29.86 44.43
N VAL A 111 16.72 -28.57 44.52
CA VAL A 111 15.80 -27.48 44.20
C VAL A 111 15.61 -27.53 42.70
N SER A 112 14.84 -28.53 42.22
CA SER A 112 14.07 -28.40 41.00
C SER A 112 12.81 -27.59 41.32
N GLY A 113 13.02 -26.40 41.87
CA GLY A 113 11.98 -25.38 41.91
C GLY A 113 11.61 -25.12 40.46
N LYS A 114 10.38 -25.48 40.08
CA LYS A 114 9.73 -24.98 38.87
C LYS A 114 10.16 -23.51 38.73
N PRO A 115 10.78 -23.07 37.62
CA PRO A 115 11.14 -21.67 37.49
C PRO A 115 9.85 -20.89 37.70
N ASP A 116 9.89 -19.92 38.63
CA ASP A 116 8.74 -19.12 39.03
C ASP A 116 7.96 -18.76 37.77
N THR A 117 6.69 -19.18 37.70
CA THR A 117 5.86 -19.05 36.51
C THR A 117 5.88 -17.60 35.98
N ALA A 118 6.01 -16.64 36.89
CA ALA A 118 6.20 -15.22 36.61
C ALA A 118 7.48 -14.89 35.80
N VAL A 119 8.62 -15.52 36.07
CA VAL A 119 9.87 -15.32 35.32
C VAL A 119 9.71 -15.86 33.89
N ARG A 120 9.05 -17.02 33.74
CA ARG A 120 8.76 -17.61 32.41
C ARG A 120 7.84 -16.72 31.59
N TYR A 121 6.76 -16.21 32.18
CA TYR A 121 5.85 -15.28 31.48
C TYR A 121 6.54 -13.97 31.10
N LYS A 122 7.41 -13.42 31.96
CA LYS A 122 8.18 -12.20 31.63
C LYS A 122 9.10 -12.42 30.43
N GLN A 123 9.81 -13.55 30.37
CA GLN A 123 10.68 -13.89 29.24
C GLN A 123 9.89 -14.07 27.94
N GLU A 124 8.71 -14.70 28.00
CA GLU A 124 7.84 -14.88 26.84
C GLU A 124 7.29 -13.54 26.32
N ILE A 125 6.90 -12.63 27.23
CA ILE A 125 6.43 -11.29 26.88
C ILE A 125 7.53 -10.48 26.19
N SER A 126 8.75 -10.46 26.74
CA SER A 126 9.87 -9.73 26.13
C SER A 126 10.22 -10.25 24.74
N PHE A 127 10.17 -11.57 24.54
CA PHE A 127 10.39 -12.18 23.23
C PHE A 127 9.31 -11.80 22.21
N LEU A 128 8.04 -11.77 22.65
CA LEU A 128 6.93 -11.33 21.81
C LEU A 128 7.02 -9.83 21.45
N GLU A 129 7.44 -8.98 22.38
CA GLU A 129 7.67 -7.55 22.16
C GLU A 129 8.79 -7.32 21.14
N GLU A 130 9.92 -8.00 21.26
CA GLU A 130 11.03 -7.92 20.31
C GLU A 130 10.61 -8.36 18.91
N LYS A 131 9.88 -9.47 18.80
CA LYS A 131 9.32 -9.96 17.53
C LYS A 131 8.33 -8.97 16.91
N ASN A 132 7.54 -8.26 17.72
CA ASN A 132 6.61 -7.25 17.23
C ASN A 132 7.37 -6.01 16.72
N LEU A 133 8.41 -5.56 17.43
CA LEU A 133 9.26 -4.45 16.98
C LEU A 133 9.95 -4.77 15.65
N LEU A 134 10.44 -6.00 15.48
CA LEU A 134 11.05 -6.45 14.24
C LEU A 134 10.05 -6.43 13.07
N LYS A 135 8.80 -6.84 13.32
CA LYS A 135 7.71 -6.75 12.34
C LYS A 135 7.34 -5.31 12.01
N ASP A 136 7.30 -4.43 13.00
CA ASP A 136 6.98 -3.02 12.79
C ASP A 136 8.06 -2.33 11.94
N ASN A 137 9.34 -2.63 12.17
CA ASN A 137 10.45 -2.16 11.33
C ASN A 137 10.35 -2.68 9.90
N GLN A 138 9.99 -3.96 9.71
CA GLN A 138 9.74 -4.52 8.38
C GLN A 138 8.57 -3.81 7.69
N ILE A 139 7.49 -3.52 8.43
CA ILE A 139 6.33 -2.80 7.91
C ILE A 139 6.73 -1.39 7.46
N ASP A 140 7.52 -0.67 8.25
CA ASP A 140 7.93 0.69 7.90
C ASP A 140 8.87 0.74 6.70
N TYR A 141 9.80 -0.22 6.58
CA TYR A 141 10.62 -0.38 5.38
C TYR A 141 9.75 -0.62 4.13
N LEU A 142 8.78 -1.54 4.21
CA LEU A 142 7.87 -1.84 3.10
C LEU A 142 6.99 -0.63 2.74
N LYS A 143 6.50 0.13 3.72
CA LYS A 143 5.76 1.38 3.47
C LYS A 143 6.60 2.40 2.71
N GLN A 144 7.87 2.58 3.09
CA GLN A 144 8.76 3.51 2.40
C GLN A 144 9.00 3.07 0.95
N GLN A 145 9.13 1.76 0.73
CA GLN A 145 9.26 1.19 -0.60
C GLN A 145 8.00 1.42 -1.44
N ILE A 146 6.81 1.19 -0.89
CA ILE A 146 5.52 1.47 -1.54
C ILE A 146 5.43 2.94 -1.93
N LYS A 147 5.75 3.87 -1.02
CA LYS A 147 5.72 5.31 -1.29
C LYS A 147 6.64 5.71 -2.45
N ASN A 148 7.81 5.09 -2.55
CA ASN A 148 8.72 5.34 -3.67
C ASN A 148 8.11 4.86 -5.00
N TYR A 149 7.54 3.66 -5.01
CA TYR A 149 6.87 3.13 -6.21
C TYR A 149 5.62 3.94 -6.59
N GLU A 150 4.86 4.44 -5.63
CA GLU A 150 3.72 5.35 -5.88
C GLU A 150 4.18 6.65 -6.54
N ASN A 151 5.27 7.25 -6.06
CA ASN A 151 5.85 8.45 -6.68
C ASN A 151 6.32 8.17 -8.12
N GLN A 152 6.99 7.03 -8.35
CA GLN A 152 7.40 6.62 -9.69
C GLN A 152 6.19 6.42 -10.61
N ALA A 153 5.13 5.77 -10.13
CA ALA A 153 3.90 5.56 -10.88
C ALA A 153 3.22 6.89 -11.23
N ASN A 154 3.15 7.84 -10.29
CA ASN A 154 2.56 9.16 -10.53
C ASN A 154 3.33 9.94 -11.61
N ASN A 155 4.66 9.90 -11.57
CA ASN A 155 5.49 10.52 -12.60
C ASN A 155 5.23 9.90 -13.99
N LEU A 156 5.17 8.57 -14.07
CA LEU A 156 4.87 7.86 -15.32
C LEU A 156 3.47 8.21 -15.87
N ILE A 157 2.47 8.32 -15.00
CA ILE A 157 1.11 8.74 -15.36
C ILE A 157 1.12 10.17 -15.94
N GLU A 158 1.91 11.07 -15.35
CA GLU A 158 2.01 12.45 -15.82
C GLU A 158 2.67 12.53 -17.21
N VAL A 159 3.77 11.80 -17.42
CA VAL A 159 4.40 11.68 -18.74
C VAL A 159 3.43 11.09 -19.77
N GLN A 160 2.68 10.04 -19.40
CA GLN A 160 1.66 9.44 -20.28
C GLN A 160 0.57 10.45 -20.65
N LYS A 161 0.14 11.30 -19.72
CA LYS A 161 -0.83 12.36 -20.00
C LYS A 161 -0.27 13.40 -20.97
N GLN A 162 1.00 13.77 -20.83
CA GLN A 162 1.67 14.70 -21.74
C GLN A 162 1.78 14.12 -23.16
N THR A 163 2.19 12.86 -23.29
CA THR A 163 2.30 12.19 -24.60
C THR A 163 0.94 12.02 -25.27
N GLN A 164 -0.11 11.71 -24.50
CA GLN A 164 -1.47 11.64 -25.04
C GLN A 164 -1.95 12.99 -25.58
N ASN A 165 -1.68 14.09 -24.87
CA ASN A 165 -2.03 15.42 -25.34
C ASN A 165 -1.29 15.75 -26.66
N LEU A 166 0.00 15.46 -26.73
CA LEU A 166 0.78 15.66 -27.95
C LEU A 166 0.24 14.83 -29.12
N LEU A 167 -0.15 13.57 -28.86
CA LEU A 167 -0.74 12.70 -29.87
C LEU A 167 -2.07 13.27 -30.38
N ASP A 168 -2.94 13.74 -29.49
CA ASP A 168 -4.20 14.38 -29.85
C ASP A 168 -3.98 15.66 -30.67
N GLN A 169 -2.97 16.46 -30.32
CA GLN A 169 -2.58 17.64 -31.11
C GLN A 169 -2.12 17.26 -32.50
N GLN A 170 -1.28 16.22 -32.63
CA GLN A 170 -0.80 15.74 -33.92
C GLN A 170 -1.95 15.22 -34.79
N GLN A 171 -2.93 14.52 -34.20
CA GLN A 171 -4.12 14.08 -34.93
C GLN A 171 -4.96 15.25 -35.45
N ARG A 172 -5.13 16.31 -34.65
CA ARG A 172 -5.87 17.52 -35.08
C ARG A 172 -5.20 18.22 -36.25
N LEU A 173 -3.87 18.40 -36.19
CA LEU A 173 -3.10 18.99 -37.28
C LEU A 173 -3.21 18.15 -38.56
N ALA A 174 -3.08 16.83 -38.46
CA ALA A 174 -3.23 15.94 -39.61
C ALA A 174 -4.61 16.03 -40.27
N LEU A 175 -5.67 16.21 -39.48
CA LEU A 175 -7.03 16.42 -40.01
C LEU A 175 -7.17 17.79 -40.70
N GLN A 176 -6.55 18.84 -40.17
CA GLN A 176 -6.52 20.15 -40.80
C GLN A 176 -5.77 20.10 -42.14
N ASP A 177 -4.58 19.50 -42.16
CA ASP A 177 -3.78 19.33 -43.38
C ASP A 177 -4.56 18.53 -44.43
N LYS A 178 -5.24 17.46 -44.03
CA LYS A 178 -6.10 16.67 -44.93
C LYS A 178 -7.21 17.52 -45.54
N LYS A 179 -7.87 18.37 -44.75
CA LYS A 179 -8.96 19.24 -45.24
C LYS A 179 -8.44 20.22 -46.28
N VAL A 180 -7.32 20.88 -46.00
CA VAL A 180 -6.69 21.83 -46.93
C VAL A 180 -6.27 21.13 -48.23
N LEU A 181 -5.72 19.90 -48.15
CA LEU A 181 -5.38 19.11 -49.33
C LEU A 181 -6.61 18.72 -50.17
N GLU A 182 -7.75 18.47 -49.52
CA GLU A 182 -9.01 18.17 -50.19
C GLU A 182 -9.56 19.41 -50.91
N GLU A 183 -9.50 20.58 -50.26
CA GLU A 183 -9.84 21.89 -50.86
C GLU A 183 -8.99 22.19 -52.10
N TYR A 184 -7.66 22.02 -52.02
CA TYR A 184 -6.79 22.19 -53.19
C TYR A 184 -7.07 21.19 -54.32
N LYS A 185 -7.43 19.94 -53.99
CA LYS A 185 -7.80 18.94 -55.01
C LYS A 185 -9.09 19.33 -55.72
N SER A 186 -10.10 19.83 -55.00
CA SER A 186 -11.32 20.35 -55.61
C SER A 186 -11.04 21.57 -56.47
N GLU A 187 -10.25 22.53 -56.00
CA GLU A 187 -9.95 23.75 -56.76
C GLU A 187 -9.17 23.46 -58.04
N ILE A 188 -8.21 22.52 -58.00
CA ILE A 188 -7.53 22.04 -59.21
C ILE A 188 -8.52 21.40 -60.19
N ASN A 189 -9.50 20.62 -59.71
CA ASN A 189 -10.50 20.01 -60.58
C ASN A 189 -11.44 21.05 -61.21
N GLU A 190 -11.86 22.07 -60.45
CA GLU A 190 -12.65 23.19 -60.97
C GLU A 190 -11.88 24.01 -61.99
N LEU A 191 -10.62 24.36 -61.69
CA LEU A 191 -9.74 25.06 -62.63
C LEU A 191 -9.50 24.26 -63.91
N LYS A 192 -9.40 22.93 -63.83
CA LYS A 192 -9.33 22.06 -65.02
C LYS A 192 -10.62 22.09 -65.83
N ALA A 193 -11.79 22.12 -65.19
CA ALA A 193 -13.08 22.22 -65.87
C ALA A 193 -13.28 23.59 -66.55
N LEU A 194 -12.79 24.66 -65.92
CA LEU A 194 -12.77 26.01 -66.47
C LEU A 194 -11.76 26.18 -67.62
N LYS A 195 -10.63 25.47 -67.56
CA LYS A 195 -9.57 25.52 -68.57
C LYS A 195 -9.82 24.52 -69.71
N MET A 196 -10.84 24.77 -70.53
CA MET A 196 -10.86 24.34 -71.94
C MET A 196 -11.70 25.33 -72.78
N PRO A 197 -11.13 25.84 -73.89
CA PRO A 197 -11.15 25.08 -75.15
C PRO A 197 -9.78 24.59 -75.62
N GLN A 198 -9.77 23.48 -76.37
CA GLN A 198 -8.71 23.12 -77.30
C GLN A 198 -8.68 24.19 -78.41
N GLU A 199 -7.76 25.15 -78.32
CA GLU A 199 -7.37 25.93 -79.50
C GLU A 199 -6.21 25.21 -80.18
N ASP A 200 -6.50 24.68 -81.37
CA ASP A 200 -5.53 24.25 -82.37
C ASP A 200 -4.70 25.46 -82.83
N MET A 201 -3.70 25.87 -82.04
CA MET A 201 -2.71 26.88 -82.43
C MET A 201 -1.33 26.22 -82.45
N LYS A 202 -0.92 25.88 -83.68
CA LYS A 202 0.24 25.05 -84.05
C LYS A 202 1.63 25.55 -83.65
N ASP A 203 1.79 26.71 -83.01
CA ASP A 203 3.11 27.33 -82.81
C ASP A 203 3.59 27.44 -81.34
N GLY A 204 2.82 26.95 -80.36
CA GLY A 204 3.19 27.01 -78.92
C GLY A 204 3.64 25.68 -78.29
N SER A 205 3.64 24.58 -79.05
CA SER A 205 3.74 23.20 -78.56
C SER A 205 5.05 22.86 -77.84
N SER A 206 6.20 23.41 -78.27
CA SER A 206 7.52 23.04 -77.74
C SER A 206 7.68 23.38 -76.26
N ILE A 207 7.28 24.60 -75.85
CA ILE A 207 7.52 25.09 -74.49
C ILE A 207 6.55 24.45 -73.47
N ARG A 208 5.33 24.12 -73.90
CA ARG A 208 4.35 23.45 -73.02
C ARG A 208 4.69 21.95 -72.84
N GLY A 209 5.20 21.29 -73.87
CA GLY A 209 5.71 19.91 -73.79
C GLY A 209 6.88 19.81 -72.82
N GLU A 210 7.87 20.69 -72.96
CA GLU A 210 9.02 20.76 -72.06
C GLU A 210 8.60 21.03 -70.61
N ALA A 211 7.68 21.98 -70.38
CA ALA A 211 7.18 22.26 -69.04
C ALA A 211 6.40 21.09 -68.42
N GLN A 212 5.63 20.33 -69.21
CA GLN A 212 4.91 19.15 -68.72
C GLN A 212 5.86 17.98 -68.45
N GLU A 213 6.87 17.77 -69.30
CA GLU A 213 7.92 16.77 -69.08
C GLU A 213 8.77 17.10 -67.85
N GLU A 214 9.09 18.37 -67.61
CA GLU A 214 9.80 18.84 -66.41
C GLU A 214 8.96 18.60 -65.14
N ILE A 215 7.64 18.86 -65.21
CA ILE A 215 6.71 18.54 -64.11
C ILE A 215 6.69 17.04 -63.84
N GLU A 216 6.61 16.19 -64.87
CA GLU A 216 6.62 14.74 -64.69
C GLU A 216 7.94 14.22 -64.12
N ARG A 217 9.07 14.77 -64.57
CA ARG A 217 10.40 14.47 -64.00
C ARG A 217 10.50 14.88 -62.54
N LEU A 218 10.11 16.10 -62.19
CA LEU A 218 10.13 16.59 -60.81
C LEU A 218 9.21 15.75 -59.92
N LYS A 219 8.05 15.33 -60.43
CA LYS A 219 7.10 14.47 -59.72
C LYS A 219 7.66 13.06 -59.49
N ALA A 220 8.38 12.50 -60.47
CA ALA A 220 9.09 11.24 -60.31
C ALA A 220 10.25 11.34 -59.30
N GLN A 221 10.96 12.46 -59.30
CA GLN A 221 12.06 12.73 -58.37
C GLN A 221 11.56 12.90 -56.93
N LEU A 222 10.41 13.58 -56.74
CA LEU A 222 9.72 13.67 -55.45
C LEU A 222 9.28 12.30 -54.93
N LYS A 223 8.69 11.47 -55.81
CA LYS A 223 8.23 10.13 -55.45
C LYS A 223 9.39 9.22 -55.03
N LEU A 224 10.52 9.29 -55.75
CA LEU A 224 11.75 8.59 -55.37
C LEU A 224 12.30 9.08 -54.02
N SER A 225 12.30 10.39 -53.77
CA SER A 225 12.76 10.96 -52.50
C SER A 225 11.85 10.58 -51.31
N GLU A 226 10.54 10.55 -51.50
CA GLU A 226 9.58 10.07 -50.50
C GLU A 226 9.75 8.58 -50.22
N GLU A 227 10.00 7.77 -51.26
CA GLU A 227 10.25 6.34 -51.13
C GLU A 227 11.59 6.07 -50.44
N GLU A 228 12.64 6.85 -50.71
CA GLU A 228 13.90 6.84 -49.96
C GLU A 228 13.71 7.26 -48.50
N ARG A 229 12.91 8.28 -48.21
CA ARG A 229 12.56 8.68 -46.83
C ARG A 229 11.80 7.59 -46.09
N ASN A 230 10.87 6.89 -46.76
CA ASN A 230 10.13 5.79 -46.17
C ASN A 230 11.03 4.56 -45.96
N LYS A 231 11.94 4.28 -46.89
CA LYS A 231 12.97 3.24 -46.74
C LYS A 231 14.01 3.59 -45.68
N ALA A 232 14.33 4.87 -45.46
CA ALA A 232 15.19 5.32 -44.37
C ALA A 232 14.49 5.16 -43.00
N LYS A 233 13.17 5.38 -42.92
CA LYS A 233 12.36 5.05 -41.74
C LYS A 233 12.27 3.54 -41.48
N GLU A 234 12.36 2.70 -42.52
CA GLU A 234 12.39 1.23 -42.43
C GLU A 234 13.80 0.66 -42.20
N LYS A 235 14.84 1.35 -42.69
CA LYS A 235 16.27 0.98 -42.56
C LYS A 235 16.99 1.66 -41.41
N GLU A 236 16.34 2.54 -40.67
CA GLU A 236 16.64 2.71 -39.24
C GLU A 236 15.85 1.62 -38.50
N PRO A 237 16.41 0.41 -38.26
CA PRO A 237 16.23 -0.08 -36.92
C PRO A 237 16.81 1.05 -36.06
N VAL A 238 16.01 1.59 -35.14
CA VAL A 238 16.58 2.25 -33.97
C VAL A 238 17.56 1.22 -33.43
N LYS A 239 18.84 1.35 -33.82
CA LYS A 239 19.93 0.64 -33.17
C LYS A 239 19.92 1.25 -31.79
N THR A 240 19.19 0.62 -30.90
CA THR A 240 19.39 0.65 -29.47
C THR A 240 20.75 0.00 -29.18
N GLU A 241 21.82 0.49 -29.82
CA GLU A 241 23.13 0.45 -29.22
C GLU A 241 23.05 1.46 -28.08
N SER A 242 22.53 0.95 -26.98
CA SER A 242 22.68 1.45 -25.63
C SER A 242 24.17 1.59 -25.35
N LYS A 243 24.79 2.65 -25.88
CA LYS A 243 26.02 3.19 -25.36
C LYS A 243 25.71 3.56 -23.93
N LYS A 244 26.10 2.68 -23.02
CA LYS A 244 25.96 2.85 -21.58
C LYS A 244 26.76 4.07 -21.18
N TRP A 245 26.16 5.25 -21.24
CA TRP A 245 26.76 6.53 -20.85
C TRP A 245 27.30 6.50 -19.41
N TRP A 246 26.80 5.57 -18.59
CA TRP A 246 27.30 5.29 -17.23
C TRP A 246 28.71 4.69 -17.14
N GLN A 247 29.33 4.25 -18.24
CA GLN A 247 30.73 3.76 -18.22
C GLN A 247 31.78 4.87 -18.35
N LEU A 248 31.39 6.12 -18.62
CA LEU A 248 32.28 7.28 -18.73
C LEU A 248 32.56 7.99 -17.39
N TRP A 249 31.98 7.52 -16.29
CA TRP A 249 32.04 8.15 -14.96
C TRP A 249 32.66 7.23 -13.89
N LYS A 250 33.78 6.58 -14.20
CA LYS A 250 34.55 5.80 -13.22
C LYS A 250 36.00 6.22 -13.18
#